data_AF-A0A7L5Y4Z3-F1
#
_entry.id   AF-A0A7L5Y4Z3-F1
#
_cell.length_a   1.000
_cell.length_b   1.000
_cell.length_c   1.000
_cell.angle_alpha   90.00
_cell.angle_beta   90.00
_cell.angle_gamma   90.00
#
_symmetry.space_group_name_H-M   'P 1'
#
loop_
_entity.id
_entity.type
_entity.pdbx_description
1 polymer ?
#
loop_
_entity_poly.entity_id
_entity_poly.type
_entity_poly.pdbx_seq_one_letter_code
_entity_poly.pdbx_strand_id
1 'polypeptide(L)' 'MLIAGDVDEDGELALEQSADGRRIDATWIGPFTEGSCAREVRGTWTRAADGATRRFVLRQRSGW' A
#
# COMPACT_ATOMS: atom_id res chain seq x y z
N MET A 1 15.32 -2.40 0.09
CA MET A 1 13.87 -2.24 0.33
C MET A 1 13.13 -2.77 -0.87
N LEU A 2 12.24 -3.74 -0.66
CA LEU A 2 11.37 -4.32 -1.67
C LEU A 2 9.91 -3.99 -1.31
N ILE A 3 9.09 -3.86 -2.36
CA ILE A 3 7.64 -3.73 -2.27
C ILE A 3 7.07 -4.74 -3.26
N ALA A 4 6.14 -5.56 -2.78
CA ALA A 4 5.26 -6.39 -3.61
C ALA A 4 3.82 -5.98 -3.33
N GLY A 5 2.90 -6.32 -4.22
CA GLY A 5 1.50 -6.07 -3.98
C GLY A 5 0.61 -6.46 -5.14
N ASP A 6 -0.68 -6.47 -4.84
CA ASP A 6 -1.76 -6.83 -5.74
C ASP A 6 -2.98 -5.93 -5.48
N VAL A 7 -3.98 -6.08 -6.35
CA VAL A 7 -5.29 -5.45 -6.21
C VAL A 7 -6.31 -6.57 -6.28
N ASP A 8 -7.20 -6.62 -5.30
CA ASP A 8 -8.25 -7.63 -5.25
C ASP A 8 -9.46 -7.30 -6.16
N GLU A 9 -10.47 -8.17 -6.14
CA GLU A 9 -11.68 -8.01 -6.95
C GLU A 9 -12.56 -6.81 -6.54
N ASP A 10 -12.44 -6.36 -5.30
CA ASP A 10 -13.16 -5.20 -4.74
C ASP A 10 -12.40 -3.87 -4.99
N GLY A 11 -11.20 -3.94 -5.57
CA GLY A 11 -10.36 -2.77 -5.85
C GLY A 11 -9.62 -2.25 -4.62
N GLU A 12 -9.35 -3.10 -3.62
CA GLU A 12 -8.45 -2.79 -2.52
C GLU A 12 -7.01 -3.08 -2.93
N LEU A 13 -6.12 -2.11 -2.71
CA LEU A 13 -4.68 -2.28 -2.89
C LEU A 13 -4.09 -2.87 -1.62
N ALA A 14 -3.35 -3.97 -1.76
CA ALA A 14 -2.47 -4.51 -0.73
C ALA A 14 -1.02 -4.42 -1.18
N LEU A 15 -0.15 -3.81 -0.36
CA LEU A 15 1.30 -3.83 -0.56
C LEU A 15 2.01 -4.41 0.66
N GLU A 16 2.97 -5.31 0.44
CA GLU A 16 3.87 -5.80 1.48
C GLU A 16 5.26 -5.19 1.34
N GLN A 17 5.76 -4.66 2.45
CA GLN A 17 7.06 -4.02 2.55
C GLN A 17 8.07 -4.93 3.23
N SER A 18 9.26 -5.01 2.62
CA SER A 18 10.41 -5.71 3.20
C SER A 18 11.70 -4.87 3.12
N ALA A 19 12.29 -4.60 4.28
CA ALA A 19 13.56 -3.91 4.41
C ALA A 19 14.73 -4.84 4.05
N ASP A 20 14.64 -6.13 4.41
CA ASP A 20 15.69 -7.15 4.25
C ASP A 20 15.47 -8.08 3.03
N GLY A 21 14.33 -7.97 2.35
CA GLY A 21 13.94 -8.82 1.23
C GLY A 21 13.59 -10.26 1.62
N ARG A 22 13.40 -10.54 2.91
CA ARG A 22 13.09 -11.88 3.44
C ARG A 22 11.82 -11.89 4.28
N ARG A 23 11.57 -10.85 5.05
CA ARG A 23 10.41 -10.74 5.94
C ARG A 23 9.61 -9.48 5.66
N ILE A 24 8.31 -9.56 5.90
CA ILE A 24 7.42 -8.40 5.84
C ILE A 24 7.59 -7.62 7.14
N ASP A 25 8.05 -6.37 7.06
CA ASP A 25 8.13 -5.46 8.20
C ASP A 25 6.93 -4.51 8.29
N ALA A 26 6.17 -4.38 7.21
CA ALA A 26 4.89 -3.67 7.22
C ALA A 26 3.97 -4.02 6.03
N THR A 27 2.68 -3.77 6.20
CA THR A 27 1.67 -3.82 5.12
C THR A 27 1.08 -2.44 4.87
N TRP A 28 0.68 -2.16 3.64
CA TRP A 28 -0.07 -0.97 3.23
C TRP A 28 -1.39 -1.45 2.60
N ILE A 29 -2.52 -1.07 3.18
CA ILE A 29 -3.84 -1.52 2.71
C ILE A 29 -4.76 -0.33 2.54
N GLY A 30 -5.46 -0.25 1.41
CA GLY A 30 -6.61 0.62 1.25
C GLY A 30 -7.16 0.69 -0.18
N PRO A 31 -8.38 1.22 -0.33
CA PRO A 31 -9.05 1.28 -1.63
C PRO A 31 -8.52 2.42 -2.50
N PHE A 32 -8.72 2.28 -3.81
CA PHE A 32 -8.63 3.41 -4.73
C PHE A 32 -9.66 4.47 -4.36
N THR A 33 -9.23 5.74 -4.42
CA THR A 33 -10.11 6.87 -4.13
C THR A 33 -11.09 7.04 -5.29
N GLU A 34 -12.39 7.07 -4.98
CA GLU A 34 -13.45 7.26 -5.97
C GLU A 34 -13.22 8.55 -6.78
N GLY A 35 -13.50 8.50 -8.09
CA GLY A 35 -13.27 9.62 -9.00
C GLY A 35 -11.81 9.93 -9.33
N SER A 36 -10.84 9.20 -8.76
CA SER A 36 -9.40 9.40 -9.05
C SER A 36 -8.91 8.70 -10.32
N CYS A 37 -9.75 7.89 -11.01
CA CYS A 37 -9.34 7.07 -12.15
C CYS A 37 -8.16 6.14 -11.81
N ALA A 38 -8.26 5.44 -10.67
CA ALA A 38 -7.21 4.56 -10.13
C ALA A 38 -5.83 5.23 -9.92
N ARG A 39 -5.80 6.55 -9.74
CA ARG A 39 -4.56 7.34 -9.61
C ARG A 39 -4.15 7.61 -8.17
N GLU A 40 -5.07 7.46 -7.22
CA GLU A 40 -4.84 7.73 -5.80
C GLU A 40 -5.40 6.60 -4.92
N VAL A 41 -4.59 6.11 -3.98
CA VAL A 41 -5.00 5.17 -2.93
C VAL A 41 -4.80 5.85 -1.57
N ARG A 42 -5.79 5.70 -0.68
CA ARG A 42 -5.73 6.23 0.68
C ARG A 42 -5.96 5.11 1.67
N GLY A 43 -4.96 4.81 2.48
CA GLY A 43 -5.01 3.62 3.31
C GLY A 43 -4.26 3.74 4.63
N THR A 44 -4.05 2.58 5.24
CA THR A 44 -3.29 2.40 6.47
C THR A 44 -2.04 1.59 6.19
N TRP A 45 -0.91 2.11 6.62
CA TRP A 45 0.31 1.37 6.83
C TRP A 45 0.32 0.78 8.23
N THR A 46 0.69 -0.48 8.37
CA THR A 46 0.76 -1.18 9.67
C THR A 46 2.11 -1.85 9.81
N ARG A 47 2.85 -1.53 10.88
CA ARG A 47 4.13 -2.16 11.19
C ARG A 47 3.91 -3.57 11.75
N ALA A 48 4.64 -4.55 11.24
CA ALA A 48 4.56 -5.93 11.73
C ALA A 48 5.11 -6.11 13.15
N ALA A 49 6.13 -5.34 13.55
CA ALA A 49 6.83 -5.52 14.82
C ALA A 49 5.99 -5.17 16.07
N ASP A 50 5.13 -4.16 15.97
CA ASP A 50 4.42 -3.57 17.10
C ASP A 50 2.96 -3.17 16.78
N GLY A 51 2.50 -3.38 15.55
CA GLY A 51 1.17 -2.99 15.11
C GLY A 51 0.97 -1.48 14.94
N ALA A 52 2.03 -0.67 15.02
CA ALA A 52 1.92 0.77 14.87
C ALA A 52 1.35 1.14 13.49
N THR A 53 0.35 2.02 13.47
CA THR A 53 -0.35 2.41 12.24
C THR A 53 -0.04 3.83 11.81
N ARG A 54 -0.06 4.07 10.49
CA ARG A 54 0.05 5.41 9.89
C ARG A 54 -0.88 5.51 8.69
N ARG A 55 -1.49 6.67 8.47
CA ARG A 55 -2.25 6.92 7.24
C ARG A 55 -1.29 7.20 6.10
N PHE A 56 -1.62 6.74 4.90
CA PHE A 56 -0.85 7.02 3.68
C PHE A 56 -1.73 7.52 2.54
N VAL A 57 -1.08 8.21 1.60
CA VAL A 57 -1.65 8.54 0.29
C VAL A 57 -0.62 8.11 -0.75
N LEU A 58 -0.98 7.14 -1.58
CA LEU A 58 -0.18 6.74 -2.74
C LEU A 58 -0.75 7.42 -3.97
N ARG A 59 0.11 8.09 -4.75
CA ARG A 59 -0.27 8.79 -5.97
C ARG A 59 0.54 8.28 -7.15
N GLN A 60 -0.15 7.86 -8.20
CA GLN A 60 0.52 7.56 -9.47
C GLN A 60 1.04 8.87 -10.07
N ARG A 61 2.37 8.99 -10.16
CA ARG A 61 3.02 10.12 -10.82
C ARG A 61 2.77 10.01 -12.33
N SER A 62 2.43 11.12 -12.98
CA SER A 62 2.41 11.24 -14.45
C SER A 62 3.83 10.97 -14.97
N GLY A 63 4.02 10.02 -15.87
CA GLY A 63 5.36 9.70 -16.40
C GLY A 63 5.58 8.27 -16.91
N TRP A 64 4.56 7.43 -16.93
CA TRP A 64 4.55 6.12 -17.59
C TRP A 64 3.27 6.01 -18.39
#